data_AF-A0A9R0XTC8-F1
#
_entry.id   AF-A0A9R0XTC8-F1
#
_cell.length_a   1.000
_cell.length_b   1.000
_cell.length_c   1.000
_cell.angle_alpha   90.00
_cell.angle_beta   90.00
_cell.angle_gamma   90.00
#
_symmetry.space_group_name_H-M   'P 1'
#
loop_
_entity.id
_entity.type
_entity.pdbx_description
1 polymer ?
#
loop_
_entity_poly.entity_id
_entity_poly.type
_entity_poly.pdbx_seq_one_letter_code
_entity_poly.pdbx_strand_id
1 'polypeptide(L)'
;MALSGRMAASALLLLVLLVATEMGAPTRKVAEARDCLSKSHKFKGACLSSSNCASICRTENFPGGECKLDSFARKCFCKRVC
;
A
#
# COMPACT_ATOMS: atom_id res chain seq x y z
N MET A 1 15.17 -43.88 33.52
CA MET A 1 14.85 -43.48 32.13
C MET A 1 13.65 -42.53 32.00
N ALA A 2 12.89 -42.22 33.06
CA ALA A 2 11.75 -41.29 32.95
C ALA A 2 12.14 -39.81 32.97
N LEU A 3 13.26 -39.44 33.60
CA LEU A 3 13.72 -38.05 33.67
C LEU A 3 14.25 -37.57 32.31
N SER A 4 14.97 -38.43 31.58
CA SER A 4 15.54 -38.15 30.25
C SER A 4 14.48 -37.88 29.17
N GLY A 5 13.35 -38.59 29.20
CA GLY A 5 12.26 -38.40 28.23
C GLY A 5 11.52 -37.08 28.42
N ARG A 6 11.37 -36.63 29.67
CA ARG A 6 10.74 -35.34 30.00
C ARG A 6 11.62 -34.17 29.60
N MET A 7 12.93 -34.27 29.84
CA MET A 7 13.90 -33.27 29.37
C MET A 7 13.94 -33.19 27.84
N ALA A 8 13.89 -34.33 27.15
CA ALA A 8 13.86 -34.38 25.70
C ALA A 8 12.56 -33.77 25.13
N ALA A 9 11.41 -34.06 25.73
CA ALA A 9 10.13 -33.48 25.33
C ALA A 9 10.09 -31.96 25.54
N SER A 10 10.60 -31.47 26.68
CA SER A 10 10.72 -30.04 26.96
C SER A 10 11.68 -29.35 25.98
N ALA A 11 12.82 -29.97 25.67
CA ALA A 11 13.77 -29.44 24.69
C ALA A 11 13.18 -29.38 23.26
N LEU A 12 12.43 -30.42 22.85
CA LEU A 12 11.72 -30.45 21.57
C LEU A 12 10.64 -29.36 21.49
N LEU A 13 9.86 -29.17 22.56
CA LEU A 13 8.86 -28.10 22.65
C LEU A 13 9.50 -26.71 22.53
N LEU A 14 10.62 -26.47 23.22
CA LEU A 14 11.36 -25.21 23.13
C LEU A 14 11.91 -24.96 21.72
N LEU A 15 12.45 -25.99 21.06
CA LEU A 15 12.91 -25.89 19.67
C LEU A 15 11.77 -25.56 18.70
N VAL A 16 10.60 -26.19 18.85
CA VAL A 16 9.43 -25.90 18.01
C VAL A 16 8.94 -24.45 18.20
N LEU A 17 8.94 -23.95 19.44
CA LEU A 17 8.55 -22.57 19.73
C LEU A 17 9.54 -21.55 19.17
N LEU A 18 10.85 -21.83 19.23
CA LEU A 18 11.90 -21.01 18.63
C LEU A 18 11.78 -20.93 17.10
N VAL A 19 11.37 -22.03 16.45
CA VAL A 19 11.13 -22.02 14.99
C VAL A 19 9.86 -21.26 14.62
N ALA A 20 8.84 -21.26 15.49
CA ALA A 20 7.59 -20.53 15.26
C ALA A 20 7.74 -19.00 15.32
N THR A 21 8.74 -18.47 16.04
CA THR A 21 8.97 -17.02 16.16
C THR A 21 9.64 -16.40 14.94
N GLU A 22 10.24 -17.21 14.06
CA GLU A 22 10.86 -16.76 12.80
C GLU A 22 9.81 -16.53 11.69
N MET A 23 8.58 -17.03 11.86
CA MET A 23 7.45 -16.70 11.00
C MET A 23 6.94 -15.33 11.42
N GLY A 24 7.60 -14.32 10.83
CA GLY A 24 7.45 -12.90 11.09
C GLY A 24 6.06 -12.52 11.57
N ALA A 25 6.05 -11.75 12.66
CA ALA A 25 4.88 -11.08 13.20
C ALA A 25 3.92 -10.71 12.07
N PRO A 26 2.60 -10.97 12.20
CA PRO A 26 1.65 -10.61 11.18
C PRO A 26 1.87 -9.12 10.94
N THR A 27 2.52 -8.82 9.81
CA THR A 27 2.68 -7.47 9.34
C THR A 27 1.26 -7.03 9.17
N ARG A 28 0.80 -6.18 10.10
CA ARG A 28 -0.44 -5.44 9.96
C ARG A 28 -0.32 -4.84 8.58
N LYS A 29 -0.98 -5.45 7.60
CA LYS A 29 -1.18 -4.85 6.29
C LYS A 29 -2.03 -3.64 6.62
N VAL A 30 -1.38 -2.52 6.90
CA VAL A 30 -2.02 -1.22 6.98
C VAL A 30 -2.73 -1.13 5.64
N ALA A 31 -4.06 -1.17 5.67
CA ALA A 31 -4.85 -1.02 4.47
C ALA A 31 -4.45 0.35 3.92
N GLU A 32 -3.65 0.37 2.85
CA GLU A 32 -3.43 1.57 2.05
C GLU A 32 -4.82 2.09 1.70
N ALA A 33 -5.10 3.33 2.11
CA ALA A 33 -6.31 4.02 1.71
C ALA A 33 -6.38 3.95 0.17
N ARG A 34 -7.52 3.51 -0.38
CA ARG A 34 -7.61 3.29 -1.82
C ARG A 34 -7.82 4.65 -2.45
N ASP A 35 -6.89 5.10 -3.27
CA ASP A 35 -7.10 6.34 -4.03
C ASP A 35 -8.05 6.05 -5.22
N CYS A 36 -9.21 6.70 -5.23
CA CYS A 36 -10.10 6.76 -6.38
C CYS A 36 -9.63 7.84 -7.35
N LEU A 37 -9.55 7.50 -8.63
CA LEU A 37 -9.07 8.39 -9.69
C LEU A 37 -10.21 8.83 -10.60
N SER A 38 -10.26 10.13 -10.91
CA SER A 38 -11.18 10.70 -11.89
C SER A 38 -10.40 11.58 -12.86
N LYS A 39 -10.72 11.51 -14.16
CA LYS A 39 -10.07 12.38 -15.15
C LYS A 39 -10.48 13.84 -14.90
N SER A 40 -9.51 14.76 -14.88
CA SER A 40 -9.78 16.19 -14.73
C SER A 40 -10.58 16.73 -15.93
N HIS A 41 -11.59 17.55 -15.65
CA HIS A 41 -12.42 18.23 -16.66
C HIS A 41 -11.81 19.57 -17.09
N LYS A 42 -11.08 20.23 -16.19
CA LYS A 42 -10.47 21.55 -16.43
C LYS A 42 -9.09 21.47 -17.06
N PHE A 43 -8.32 20.41 -16.80
CA PHE A 43 -6.98 20.24 -17.37
C PHE A 43 -7.03 20.06 -18.89
N LYS A 44 -6.18 20.79 -19.62
CA LYS A 44 -6.09 20.75 -21.09
C LYS A 44 -4.69 20.36 -21.53
N GLY A 45 -4.60 19.62 -22.63
CA GLY A 45 -3.32 19.20 -23.22
C GLY A 45 -2.65 18.04 -22.48
N ALA A 46 -1.38 17.83 -22.81
CA ALA A 46 -0.56 16.76 -22.24
C ALA A 46 -0.11 17.09 -20.82
N CYS A 47 -0.27 16.13 -19.90
CA CYS A 47 0.13 16.29 -18.51
C CYS A 47 1.64 16.07 -18.36
N LEU A 48 2.39 17.17 -18.18
CA LEU A 48 3.85 17.17 -17.99
C LEU A 48 4.27 17.43 -16.54
N SER A 49 3.35 17.92 -15.70
CA SER A 49 3.61 18.26 -14.30
C SER A 49 2.46 17.83 -13.40
N SER A 50 2.74 16.90 -12.49
CA SER A 50 1.76 16.44 -11.50
C SER A 50 1.40 17.54 -10.49
N SER A 51 2.29 18.48 -10.19
CA SER A 51 1.98 19.61 -9.29
C SER A 51 1.00 20.59 -9.93
N ASN A 52 1.12 20.83 -11.23
CA ASN A 52 0.13 21.60 -11.99
C ASN A 52 -1.22 20.86 -12.06
N CYS A 53 -1.21 19.56 -12.36
CA CYS A 53 -2.41 18.72 -12.32
C CYS A 53 -3.10 18.75 -10.95
N ALA A 54 -2.35 18.57 -9.85
CA ALA A 54 -2.88 18.64 -8.50
C ALA A 54 -3.50 20.01 -8.18
N SER A 55 -2.88 21.10 -8.65
CA SER A 55 -3.41 22.46 -8.47
C SER A 55 -4.76 22.64 -9.17
N ILE A 56 -4.90 22.14 -10.41
CA ILE A 56 -6.18 22.15 -11.14
C ILE A 56 -7.21 21.27 -10.44
N CYS A 57 -6.83 20.07 -9.99
CA CYS A 57 -7.72 19.14 -9.29
C CYS A 57 -8.29 19.71 -7.97
N ARG A 58 -7.52 20.56 -7.27
CA ARG A 58 -8.04 21.30 -6.10
C ARG A 58 -9.19 22.24 -6.47
N THR A 59 -9.16 22.84 -7.66
CA THR A 59 -10.28 23.65 -8.19
C THR A 59 -11.48 22.81 -8.66
N GLU A 60 -11.33 21.48 -8.74
CA GLU A 60 -12.37 20.50 -9.04
C GLU A 60 -12.82 19.75 -7.78
N ASN A 61 -12.48 20.27 -6.59
CA ASN A 61 -12.87 19.71 -5.29
C ASN A 61 -12.22 18.35 -4.96
N PHE A 62 -11.05 18.06 -5.54
CA PHE A 62 -10.21 16.92 -5.18
C PHE A 62 -9.01 17.37 -4.34
N PRO A 63 -8.56 16.56 -3.37
CA PRO A 63 -7.39 16.89 -2.54
C PRO A 63 -6.07 16.90 -3.33
N GLY A 64 -5.99 16.18 -4.45
CA GLY A 64 -4.80 16.16 -5.29
C GLY A 64 -5.03 15.57 -6.68
N GLY A 65 -3.95 15.33 -7.40
CA GLY A 65 -3.96 14.72 -8.72
C GLY A 65 -2.56 14.36 -9.21
N GLU A 66 -2.51 13.55 -10.26
CA GLU A 66 -1.27 13.05 -10.85
C GLU A 66 -1.41 12.87 -12.38
N CYS A 67 -0.29 12.99 -13.09
CA CYS A 67 -0.24 12.65 -14.51
C CYS A 67 -0.18 11.14 -14.70
N LYS A 68 -1.10 10.57 -15.47
CA LYS A 68 -1.11 9.15 -15.86
C LYS A 68 -1.18 8.97 -17.37
N LEU A 69 -0.56 7.90 -17.86
CA LEU A 69 -0.64 7.52 -19.26
C LEU A 69 -2.00 6.86 -19.52
N ASP A 70 -2.80 7.46 -20.40
CA ASP A 70 -4.15 7.02 -20.78
C ASP A 70 -4.29 7.07 -22.31
N SER A 71 -4.51 5.90 -22.93
CA SER A 71 -4.61 5.73 -24.39
C SER A 71 -3.48 6.45 -25.14
N PHE A 72 -2.22 6.18 -24.78
CA PHE A 72 -1.01 6.76 -25.38
C PHE A 72 -0.79 8.27 -25.17
N ALA A 73 -1.62 8.96 -24.39
CA ALA A 73 -1.41 10.35 -24.01
C ALA A 73 -1.29 10.49 -22.48
N ARG A 74 -0.39 11.36 -21.99
CA ARG A 74 -0.39 11.70 -20.56
C ARG A 74 -1.54 12.64 -20.25
N LYS A 75 -2.47 12.21 -19.39
CA LYS A 75 -3.63 12.99 -18.94
C LYS A 75 -3.57 13.20 -17.43
N CYS A 76 -4.22 14.26 -16.97
CA CYS A 76 -4.33 14.57 -15.54
C CYS A 76 -5.51 13.80 -14.93
N PHE A 77 -5.23 13.07 -13.84
CA PHE A 77 -6.23 12.38 -13.04
C PHE A 77 -6.23 12.97 -11.62
N CYS A 78 -7.39 13.44 -11.19
CA CYS A 78 -7.63 13.89 -9.83
C CYS A 78 -7.85 12.68 -8.93
N LYS A 79 -7.33 12.75 -7.71
CA LYS A 79 -7.37 11.64 -6.76
C LYS A 79 -7.96 12.06 -5.43
N ARG A 80 -8.69 11.14 -4.80
CA ARG A 80 -9.27 11.28 -3.47
C ARG A 80 -9.26 9.93 -2.77
N VAL A 81 -9.20 9.95 -1.45
CA VAL A 81 -9.38 8.75 -0.64
C VAL A 81 -10.80 8.19 -0.83
N CYS A 82 -10.83 6.88 -1.06
CA CYS A 82 -11.92 5.94 -0.95
C CYS A 82 -11.35 4.62 -0.35
#